data_AF-A0A364RJ21-F1
#
_entry.id   AF-A0A364RJ21-F1
#
_cell.length_a   1.000
_cell.length_b   1.000
_cell.length_c   1.000
_cell.angle_alpha   90.00
_cell.angle_beta   90.00
_cell.angle_gamma   90.00
#
_symmetry.space_group_name_H-M   'P 1'
#
loop_
_entity.id
_entity.type
_entity.pdbx_description
1 polymer ?
#
loop_
_entity_poly.entity_id
_entity_poly.type
_entity_poly.pdbx_seq_one_letter_code
_entity_poly.pdbx_strand_id
1 'polypeptide(L)'
;MSFLSPEVNQIRQSIIDIDDSYNNAWDIIAELTQNAVDAIKKSITGGEIQILIDSINKSIKIKDNGVGISPNDLPVLLRPFSTNKRNDSITIGEKGVGLTFVMFSSNYFEITTSNNNGSSKGILKDAFNWKNSTNEELIDLEVTEIEPHIQGTTVLIKDVRNTPIFNLSFDQIKYILRSRTAIGNTDYLWFGDSKIKVTVQFIDQNGNEHIEEVPFKYFYLPKELEKSYSIDLDDFVEYAKSADRTDIEKRNKLKNKIIYKIGKYQHSDNREIKYTAFFIPKRKLWNDLSIQFNLCTEENLKDEKWLDNFSYALLNEGIYTSVKGMPTGIKIDHPTTGYAGYWSNIFILFEDKALKFDIGRKSIHGMQARIYKEYSRDIFNQFLKYITKYVSGEVRVDTQWDRDQVFAEIDTMLDLNAEGIKLQKNPKDQEASVAALFFECIGNGKISEIIPLTSGYRNKYDLYAKWGHKKVIIEFKSRLRNILKDFNDERKMFDEMNCVVCWNVSEEDQTEFNRRGIELEEISTHAWDEDENFPNSTHKLLLSGYIKPIYVVDMKKILNN
;
A
#
# COMPACT_ATOMS: atom_id res chain seq x y z
N MET A 1 51.44 -2.07 -8.54
CA MET A 1 50.02 -2.24 -8.14
C MET A 1 49.22 -2.55 -9.38
N SER A 2 48.34 -3.55 -9.32
CA SER A 2 47.34 -3.76 -10.37
C SER A 2 46.30 -2.66 -10.25
N PHE A 3 46.04 -1.92 -11.33
CA PHE A 3 45.04 -0.84 -11.39
C PHE A 3 43.62 -1.33 -11.01
N LEU A 4 43.36 -2.63 -11.14
CA LEU A 4 42.05 -3.24 -10.93
C LEU A 4 41.92 -4.03 -9.62
N SER A 5 42.94 -4.02 -8.76
CA SER A 5 42.87 -4.71 -7.46
C SER A 5 42.31 -3.76 -6.41
N PRO A 6 41.10 -4.02 -5.87
CA PRO A 6 40.49 -3.12 -4.91
C PRO A 6 41.23 -3.16 -3.57
N GLU A 7 41.32 -2.01 -2.91
CA GLU A 7 41.81 -1.90 -1.53
C GLU A 7 40.75 -2.41 -0.53
N VAL A 8 41.17 -2.75 0.70
CA VAL A 8 40.29 -3.25 1.76
C VAL A 8 39.11 -2.31 2.00
N ASN A 9 39.36 -1.00 2.03
CA ASN A 9 38.33 0.03 2.19
C ASN A 9 37.32 0.04 1.02
N GLN A 10 37.77 -0.22 -0.21
CA GLN A 10 36.87 -0.27 -1.37
C GLN A 10 35.99 -1.52 -1.33
N ILE A 11 36.53 -2.66 -0.90
CA ILE A 11 35.75 -3.90 -0.70
C ILE A 11 34.72 -3.67 0.40
N ARG A 12 35.13 -3.09 1.54
CA ARG A 12 34.25 -2.76 2.66
C ARG A 12 33.12 -1.84 2.22
N GLN A 13 33.43 -0.75 1.52
CA GLN A 13 32.42 0.17 1.01
C GLN A 13 31.43 -0.53 0.07
N SER A 14 31.91 -1.41 -0.80
CA SER A 14 31.04 -2.15 -1.71
C SER A 14 30.11 -3.12 -0.95
N ILE A 15 30.54 -3.68 0.18
CA ILE A 15 29.71 -4.51 1.06
C ILE A 15 28.68 -3.65 1.81
N ILE A 16 29.07 -2.45 2.27
CA ILE A 16 28.15 -1.47 2.86
C ILE A 16 27.07 -1.10 1.84
N ASP A 17 27.43 -0.81 0.59
CA ASP A 17 26.47 -0.48 -0.46
C ASP A 17 25.49 -1.64 -0.76
N ILE A 18 25.97 -2.90 -0.67
CA ILE A 18 25.10 -4.09 -0.73
C ILE A 18 24.16 -4.11 0.47
N ASP A 19 24.68 -3.95 1.69
CA ASP A 19 23.88 -4.01 2.92
C ASP A 19 22.82 -2.91 2.98
N ASP A 20 23.21 -1.68 2.64
CA ASP A 20 22.30 -0.54 2.48
C ASP A 20 21.23 -0.83 1.46
N SER A 21 21.47 -1.75 0.52
CA SER A 21 20.49 -2.18 -0.48
C SER A 21 19.37 -3.07 0.04
N TYR A 22 19.47 -3.57 1.28
CA TYR A 22 18.46 -4.35 1.96
C TYR A 22 17.87 -3.55 3.13
N ASN A 23 16.58 -3.21 3.04
CA ASN A 23 15.93 -2.29 3.97
C ASN A 23 14.87 -2.97 4.85
N ASN A 24 14.55 -4.24 4.60
CA ASN A 24 13.45 -4.90 5.28
C ASN A 24 13.94 -5.83 6.39
N ALA A 25 13.18 -5.90 7.48
CA ALA A 25 13.50 -6.76 8.62
C ALA A 25 13.55 -8.26 8.25
N TRP A 26 12.82 -8.69 7.21
CA TRP A 26 12.74 -10.08 6.76
C TRP A 26 13.76 -10.47 5.69
N ASP A 27 14.58 -9.54 5.19
CA ASP A 27 15.47 -9.79 4.04
C ASP A 27 16.45 -10.95 4.29
N ILE A 28 16.96 -11.09 5.53
CA ILE A 28 17.85 -12.19 5.92
C ILE A 28 17.16 -13.55 5.72
N ILE A 29 15.93 -13.69 6.20
CA ILE A 29 15.15 -14.93 6.06
C ILE A 29 14.75 -15.14 4.60
N ALA A 30 14.41 -14.07 3.88
CA ALA A 30 14.05 -14.15 2.47
C ALA A 30 15.20 -14.69 1.61
N GLU A 31 16.43 -14.21 1.81
CA GLU A 31 17.61 -14.68 1.06
C GLU A 31 17.99 -16.13 1.44
N LEU A 32 17.95 -16.48 2.72
CA LEU A 32 18.26 -17.86 3.16
C LEU A 32 17.23 -18.87 2.65
N THR A 33 15.92 -18.57 2.76
CA THR A 33 14.86 -19.46 2.27
C THR A 33 14.83 -19.55 0.76
N GLN A 34 15.14 -18.47 0.04
CA GLN A 34 15.30 -18.49 -1.40
C GLN A 34 16.41 -19.44 -1.84
N ASN A 35 17.58 -19.40 -1.19
CA ASN A 35 18.68 -20.30 -1.51
C ASN A 35 18.31 -21.77 -1.28
N ALA A 36 17.62 -22.07 -0.17
CA ALA A 36 17.08 -23.40 0.12
C ALA A 36 16.09 -23.88 -0.95
N VAL A 37 15.12 -23.04 -1.34
CA VAL A 37 14.15 -23.37 -2.39
C VAL A 37 14.81 -23.56 -3.76
N ASP A 38 15.77 -22.70 -4.12
CA ASP A 38 16.55 -22.84 -5.35
C ASP A 38 17.33 -24.17 -5.39
N ALA A 39 17.94 -24.57 -4.27
CA ALA A 39 18.67 -25.83 -4.15
C ALA A 39 17.75 -27.05 -4.29
N ILE A 40 16.56 -27.00 -3.71
CA ILE A 40 15.54 -28.06 -3.83
C ILE A 40 14.97 -28.12 -5.25
N LYS A 41 14.67 -26.98 -5.88
CA LYS A 41 14.16 -26.95 -7.28
C LYS A 41 15.12 -27.57 -8.28
N LYS A 42 16.43 -27.59 -7.98
CA LYS A 42 17.46 -28.27 -8.77
C LYS A 42 17.59 -29.76 -8.47
N SER A 43 17.01 -30.22 -7.37
CA SER A 43 17.00 -31.63 -6.98
C SER A 43 15.87 -32.39 -7.67
N ILE A 44 16.03 -33.71 -7.78
CA ILE A 44 15.03 -34.64 -8.34
C ILE A 44 14.15 -35.24 -7.21
N THR A 45 14.52 -35.05 -5.94
CA THR A 45 13.83 -35.62 -4.77
C THR A 45 12.81 -34.65 -4.16
N GLY A 46 11.91 -35.17 -3.30
CA GLY A 46 11.04 -34.33 -2.48
C GLY A 46 11.84 -33.34 -1.62
N GLY A 47 11.29 -32.15 -1.42
CA GLY A 47 11.97 -31.06 -0.72
C GLY A 47 11.63 -30.99 0.76
N GLU A 48 12.64 -30.78 1.60
CA GLU A 48 12.48 -30.50 3.03
C GLU A 48 13.31 -29.28 3.41
N ILE A 49 12.68 -28.34 4.12
CA ILE A 49 13.34 -27.17 4.70
C ILE A 49 13.04 -27.14 6.19
N GLN A 50 14.08 -27.00 7.00
CA GLN A 50 13.98 -26.75 8.44
C GLN A 50 14.47 -25.33 8.71
N ILE A 51 13.65 -24.53 9.37
CA ILE A 51 13.94 -23.15 9.76
C ILE A 51 13.92 -23.09 11.28
N LEU A 52 15.03 -22.67 11.89
CA LEU A 52 15.13 -22.37 13.31
C LEU A 52 15.42 -20.88 13.46
N ILE A 53 14.61 -20.19 14.26
CA ILE A 53 14.81 -18.79 14.63
C ILE A 53 14.81 -18.72 16.16
N ASP A 54 15.89 -18.20 16.72
CA ASP A 54 16.06 -18.02 18.16
C ASP A 54 16.16 -16.52 18.48
N SER A 55 15.10 -16.00 19.11
CA SER A 55 14.98 -14.58 19.43
C SER A 55 15.88 -14.14 20.57
N ILE A 56 16.21 -15.05 21.51
CA ILE A 56 17.07 -14.76 22.66
C ILE A 56 18.51 -14.66 22.20
N ASN A 57 18.98 -15.68 21.48
CA ASN A 57 20.37 -15.75 21.00
C ASN A 57 20.58 -14.98 19.69
N LYS A 58 19.54 -14.32 19.17
CA LYS A 58 19.53 -13.59 17.88
C LYS A 58 20.20 -14.41 16.78
N SER A 59 19.71 -15.64 16.60
CA SER A 59 20.29 -16.60 15.67
C SER A 59 19.24 -17.18 14.72
N ILE A 60 19.68 -17.52 13.51
CA ILE A 60 18.84 -18.12 12.49
C ILE A 60 19.61 -19.29 11.88
N LYS A 61 18.94 -20.42 11.74
CA LYS A 61 19.49 -21.61 11.07
C LYS A 61 18.49 -22.12 10.04
N ILE A 62 18.93 -22.28 8.80
CA ILE A 62 18.13 -22.88 7.73
C ILE A 62 18.86 -24.10 7.21
N LYS A 63 18.15 -25.22 7.11
CA LYS A 63 18.63 -26.46 6.53
C LYS A 63 17.71 -26.89 5.40
N ASP A 64 18.28 -27.30 4.28
CA ASP A 64 17.58 -27.91 3.16
C ASP A 64 18.22 -29.24 2.75
N ASN A 65 17.47 -30.07 2.02
CA ASN A 65 17.93 -31.34 1.47
C ASN A 65 18.17 -31.29 -0.06
N GLY A 66 18.45 -30.10 -0.60
CA GLY A 66 18.66 -29.85 -2.02
C GLY A 66 19.99 -30.39 -2.56
N VAL A 67 20.41 -29.87 -3.71
CA VAL A 67 21.61 -30.35 -4.42
C VAL A 67 22.95 -30.08 -3.71
N GLY A 68 22.97 -29.21 -2.71
CA GLY A 68 24.17 -28.79 -2.00
C GLY A 68 25.19 -28.06 -2.88
N ILE A 69 26.39 -27.86 -2.33
CA ILE A 69 27.52 -27.19 -2.98
C ILE A 69 28.75 -28.10 -2.94
N SER A 70 29.53 -28.12 -4.02
CA SER A 70 30.79 -28.87 -4.09
C SER A 70 31.85 -28.24 -3.18
N PRO A 71 32.70 -29.02 -2.47
CA PRO A 71 33.78 -28.48 -1.65
C PRO A 71 34.67 -27.47 -2.38
N ASN A 72 34.99 -27.72 -3.66
CA ASN A 72 35.81 -26.84 -4.47
C ASN A 72 35.12 -25.52 -4.84
N ASP A 73 33.79 -25.49 -4.86
CA ASP A 73 33.01 -24.32 -5.26
C ASP A 73 32.71 -23.42 -4.06
N LEU A 74 32.68 -23.96 -2.84
CA LEU A 74 32.29 -23.23 -1.63
C LEU A 74 33.14 -21.98 -1.38
N PRO A 75 34.49 -22.02 -1.42
CA PRO A 75 35.31 -20.82 -1.23
C PRO A 75 35.04 -19.74 -2.30
N VAL A 76 34.72 -20.15 -3.52
CA VAL A 76 34.45 -19.22 -4.62
C VAL A 76 33.09 -18.57 -4.44
N LEU A 77 32.06 -19.34 -4.06
CA LEU A 77 30.69 -18.86 -3.84
C LEU A 77 30.56 -17.94 -2.62
N LEU A 78 31.40 -18.12 -1.61
CA LEU A 78 31.42 -17.26 -0.41
C LEU A 78 32.22 -15.97 -0.61
N ARG A 79 32.96 -15.82 -1.73
CA ARG A 79 33.58 -14.53 -2.05
C ARG A 79 32.52 -13.50 -2.40
N PRO A 80 32.65 -12.26 -1.91
CA PRO A 80 31.79 -11.15 -2.36
C PRO A 80 31.79 -11.05 -3.89
N PHE A 81 30.62 -10.76 -4.47
CA PHE A 81 30.40 -10.59 -5.92
C PHE A 81 30.54 -11.84 -6.80
N SER A 82 30.76 -13.01 -6.20
CA SER A 82 30.77 -14.28 -6.94
C SER A 82 29.36 -14.84 -7.15
N THR A 83 29.10 -15.38 -8.33
CA THR A 83 27.84 -16.10 -8.63
C THR A 83 28.06 -17.19 -9.66
N ASN A 84 27.46 -18.36 -9.41
CA ASN A 84 27.36 -19.45 -10.39
C ASN A 84 26.02 -19.46 -11.14
N LYS A 85 25.16 -18.44 -10.94
CA LYS A 85 23.76 -18.40 -11.44
C LYS A 85 23.54 -17.51 -12.69
N ARG A 86 24.59 -17.21 -13.47
CA ARG A 86 24.43 -16.41 -14.71
C ARG A 86 23.57 -17.17 -15.73
N ASN A 87 22.44 -16.59 -16.13
CA ASN A 87 21.46 -17.12 -17.11
C ASN A 87 20.61 -18.34 -16.67
N ASP A 88 20.39 -18.55 -15.38
CA ASP A 88 19.50 -19.62 -14.89
C ASP A 88 18.02 -19.15 -14.84
N SER A 89 17.15 -19.76 -15.67
CA SER A 89 15.73 -19.42 -15.74
C SER A 89 14.88 -20.06 -14.63
N ILE A 90 15.44 -21.05 -13.92
CA ILE A 90 14.74 -21.86 -12.90
C ILE A 90 14.90 -21.24 -11.51
N THR A 91 16.08 -20.70 -11.20
CA THR A 91 16.36 -20.12 -9.88
C THR A 91 15.82 -18.71 -9.72
N ILE A 92 15.37 -18.40 -8.51
CA ILE A 92 14.96 -17.07 -8.10
C ILE A 92 16.19 -16.14 -8.01
N GLY A 93 17.34 -16.65 -7.55
CA GLY A 93 18.55 -15.83 -7.35
C GLY A 93 19.35 -15.59 -8.64
N GLU A 94 19.73 -14.35 -8.90
CA GLU A 94 20.42 -13.96 -10.15
C GLU A 94 21.80 -13.30 -9.93
N LYS A 95 21.99 -12.52 -8.86
CA LYS A 95 23.12 -11.59 -8.72
C LYS A 95 24.27 -12.01 -7.79
N GLY A 96 24.10 -13.04 -6.96
CA GLY A 96 25.17 -13.54 -6.07
C GLY A 96 25.50 -12.70 -4.83
N VAL A 97 24.72 -11.66 -4.54
CA VAL A 97 25.00 -10.72 -3.42
C VAL A 97 24.24 -11.06 -2.13
N GLY A 98 23.21 -11.91 -2.20
CA GLY A 98 22.35 -12.22 -1.06
C GLY A 98 23.06 -12.92 0.09
N LEU A 99 23.94 -13.89 -0.22
CA LEU A 99 24.72 -14.57 0.81
C LEU A 99 25.77 -13.63 1.43
N THR A 100 26.33 -12.71 0.64
CA THR A 100 27.19 -11.63 1.15
C THR A 100 26.45 -10.77 2.15
N PHE A 101 25.24 -10.31 1.82
CA PHE A 101 24.40 -9.56 2.76
C PHE A 101 24.17 -10.32 4.08
N VAL A 102 23.83 -11.61 4.00
CA VAL A 102 23.58 -12.43 5.19
C VAL A 102 24.86 -12.57 6.04
N MET A 103 26.00 -12.89 5.43
CA MET A 103 27.29 -13.01 6.13
C MET A 103 27.63 -11.75 6.93
N PHE A 104 27.51 -10.59 6.29
CA PHE A 104 27.85 -9.29 6.87
C PHE A 104 26.74 -8.65 7.71
N SER A 105 25.65 -9.38 7.96
CA SER A 105 24.59 -9.02 8.91
C SER A 105 24.78 -9.66 10.30
N SER A 106 25.85 -10.44 10.50
CA SER A 106 26.11 -11.21 11.72
C SER A 106 27.60 -11.28 12.05
N ASN A 107 27.96 -11.59 13.31
CA ASN A 107 29.36 -11.83 13.70
C ASN A 107 29.75 -13.31 13.67
N TYR A 108 28.81 -14.21 13.39
CA TYR A 108 29.11 -15.62 13.16
C TYR A 108 28.26 -16.14 12.02
N PHE A 109 28.92 -16.58 10.95
CA PHE A 109 28.30 -17.27 9.84
C PHE A 109 28.97 -18.64 9.66
N GLU A 110 28.14 -19.68 9.57
CA GLU A 110 28.56 -21.04 9.30
C GLU A 110 27.68 -21.63 8.19
N ILE A 111 28.32 -22.22 7.19
CA ILE A 111 27.65 -23.01 6.16
C ILE A 111 28.26 -24.41 6.14
N THR A 112 27.40 -25.41 6.26
CA THR A 112 27.76 -26.81 6.09
C THR A 112 27.00 -27.35 4.91
N THR A 113 27.66 -27.99 3.95
CA THR A 113 27.01 -28.45 2.73
C THR A 113 27.68 -29.68 2.15
N SER A 114 26.89 -30.57 1.56
CA SER A 114 27.43 -31.67 0.78
C SER A 114 26.66 -31.90 -0.50
N ASN A 115 27.38 -32.42 -1.48
CA ASN A 115 26.84 -32.97 -2.71
C ASN A 115 27.49 -34.33 -3.00
N ASN A 116 27.25 -34.89 -4.18
CA ASN A 116 27.83 -36.17 -4.60
C ASN A 116 29.37 -36.19 -4.61
N ASN A 117 30.03 -35.03 -4.59
CA ASN A 117 31.49 -34.91 -4.70
C ASN A 117 32.19 -34.75 -3.34
N GLY A 118 31.46 -34.49 -2.26
CA GLY A 118 32.08 -34.23 -0.96
C GLY A 118 31.23 -33.38 -0.04
N SER A 119 31.74 -33.18 1.18
CA SER A 119 31.14 -32.33 2.20
C SER A 119 32.14 -31.26 2.64
N SER A 120 31.66 -30.04 2.82
CA SER A 120 32.50 -28.93 3.25
C SER A 120 31.79 -28.04 4.26
N LYS A 121 32.59 -27.39 5.08
CA LYS A 121 32.18 -26.42 6.07
C LYS A 121 32.94 -25.12 5.85
N GLY A 122 32.21 -24.01 5.76
CA GLY A 122 32.76 -22.66 5.73
C GLY A 122 32.36 -21.90 6.99
N ILE A 123 33.30 -21.22 7.64
CA ILE A 123 33.07 -20.39 8.82
C ILE A 123 33.67 -19.01 8.60
N LEU A 124 32.88 -17.98 8.87
CA LEU A 124 33.28 -16.58 8.87
C LEU A 124 32.89 -15.94 10.21
N LYS A 125 33.86 -15.32 10.89
CA LYS A 125 33.68 -14.70 12.22
C LYS A 125 33.94 -13.20 12.14
N ASP A 126 33.27 -12.43 12.99
CA ASP A 126 33.41 -10.97 13.13
C ASP A 126 33.11 -10.15 11.86
N ALA A 127 32.35 -10.70 10.91
CA ALA A 127 32.04 -10.05 9.64
C ALA A 127 31.30 -8.71 9.80
N PHE A 128 30.27 -8.65 10.66
CA PHE A 128 29.54 -7.41 10.93
C PHE A 128 30.43 -6.35 11.58
N ASN A 129 31.29 -6.73 12.54
CA ASN A 129 32.24 -5.81 13.18
C ASN A 129 33.28 -5.29 12.18
N TRP A 130 33.85 -6.18 11.35
CA TRP A 130 34.82 -5.83 10.30
C TRP A 130 34.24 -4.86 9.26
N LYS A 131 32.96 -5.01 8.91
CA LYS A 131 32.28 -4.08 7.99
C LYS A 131 32.22 -2.66 8.55
N ASN A 132 32.09 -2.52 9.88
CA ASN A 132 31.95 -1.23 10.56
C ASN A 132 33.28 -0.70 11.15
N SER A 133 34.40 -1.40 10.94
CA SER A 133 35.71 -0.99 11.42
C SER A 133 36.44 -0.09 10.43
N THR A 134 37.49 0.55 10.91
CA THR A 134 38.42 1.36 10.09
C THR A 134 39.79 0.69 9.90
N ASN A 135 39.97 -0.55 10.37
CA ASN A 135 41.22 -1.29 10.22
C ASN A 135 41.40 -1.78 8.77
N GLU A 136 42.64 -2.03 8.37
CA GLU A 136 42.96 -2.62 7.05
C GLU A 136 43.17 -4.14 7.12
N GLU A 137 42.85 -4.75 8.25
CA GLU A 137 42.95 -6.19 8.43
C GLU A 137 41.97 -6.91 7.50
N LEU A 138 42.42 -7.99 6.89
CA LEU A 138 41.57 -8.87 6.11
C LEU A 138 40.79 -9.79 7.04
N ILE A 139 39.58 -10.17 6.61
CA ILE A 139 38.78 -11.18 7.28
C ILE A 139 39.01 -12.53 6.59
N ASP A 140 39.29 -13.56 7.39
CA ASP A 140 39.58 -14.89 6.88
C ASP A 140 38.33 -15.77 6.87
N LEU A 141 38.16 -16.49 5.77
CA LEU A 141 37.16 -17.55 5.63
C LEU A 141 37.84 -18.89 5.90
N GLU A 142 37.47 -19.56 7.00
CA GLU A 142 37.90 -20.92 7.30
C GLU A 142 37.07 -21.90 6.48
N VAL A 143 37.68 -22.66 5.57
CA VAL A 143 37.01 -23.74 4.83
C VAL A 143 37.68 -25.07 5.11
N THR A 144 36.89 -26.05 5.54
CA THR A 144 37.33 -27.41 5.82
C THR A 144 36.45 -28.44 5.14
N GLU A 145 37.05 -29.54 4.67
CA GLU A 145 36.29 -30.74 4.32
C GLU A 145 35.86 -31.46 5.60
N ILE A 146 34.67 -32.05 5.59
CA ILE A 146 34.09 -32.70 6.78
C ILE A 146 33.51 -34.08 6.45
N GLU A 147 33.34 -34.90 7.48
CA GLU A 147 32.63 -36.18 7.45
C GLU A 147 31.66 -36.22 8.65
N PRO A 148 30.45 -36.79 8.54
CA PRO A 148 29.88 -37.52 7.40
C PRO A 148 29.15 -36.64 6.37
N HIS A 149 28.82 -37.21 5.21
CA HIS A 149 27.94 -36.59 4.20
C HIS A 149 26.57 -36.21 4.75
N ILE A 150 26.23 -34.93 4.63
CA ILE A 150 24.86 -34.43 4.85
C ILE A 150 24.19 -34.22 3.50
N GLN A 151 22.91 -34.55 3.36
CA GLN A 151 22.19 -34.18 2.14
C GLN A 151 21.82 -32.68 2.21
N GLY A 152 22.28 -31.90 1.23
CA GLY A 152 21.90 -30.49 1.04
C GLY A 152 22.83 -29.48 1.72
N THR A 153 22.22 -28.43 2.28
CA THR A 153 22.94 -27.30 2.89
C THR A 153 22.32 -26.91 4.23
N THR A 154 23.15 -26.53 5.18
CA THR A 154 22.76 -25.93 6.45
C THR A 154 23.52 -24.62 6.61
N VAL A 155 22.81 -23.52 6.78
CA VAL A 155 23.37 -22.20 7.08
C VAL A 155 22.94 -21.81 8.48
N LEU A 156 23.89 -21.37 9.30
CA LEU A 156 23.70 -20.88 10.66
C LEU A 156 24.33 -19.50 10.79
N ILE A 157 23.55 -18.53 11.26
CA ILE A 157 24.02 -17.22 11.65
C ILE A 157 23.73 -16.96 13.12
N LYS A 158 24.68 -16.36 13.84
CA LYS A 158 24.53 -15.94 15.24
C LYS A 158 25.07 -14.52 15.42
N ASP A 159 24.70 -13.90 16.53
CA ASP A 159 25.05 -12.50 16.80
C ASP A 159 24.61 -11.60 15.63
N VAL A 160 23.39 -11.86 15.15
CA VAL A 160 22.79 -11.08 14.07
C VAL A 160 22.56 -9.66 14.59
N ARG A 161 22.85 -8.67 13.74
CA ARG A 161 22.61 -7.25 14.03
C ARG A 161 21.19 -7.05 14.56
N ASN A 162 20.98 -6.01 15.37
CA ASN A 162 19.66 -5.74 15.92
C ASN A 162 18.64 -5.50 14.78
N THR A 163 17.63 -6.37 14.69
CA THR A 163 16.56 -6.30 13.70
C THR A 163 15.21 -6.63 14.36
N PRO A 164 14.10 -5.97 13.96
CA PRO A 164 12.77 -6.24 14.52
C PRO A 164 12.28 -7.68 14.36
N ILE A 165 12.88 -8.49 13.47
CA ILE A 165 12.43 -9.88 13.23
C ILE A 165 12.44 -10.75 14.50
N PHE A 166 13.36 -10.50 15.44
CA PHE A 166 13.47 -11.23 16.71
C PHE A 166 12.49 -10.73 17.79
N ASN A 167 11.65 -9.75 17.47
CA ASN A 167 10.61 -9.21 18.35
C ASN A 167 9.21 -9.65 17.90
N LEU A 168 9.11 -10.45 16.85
CA LEU A 168 7.84 -10.90 16.30
C LEU A 168 7.26 -12.08 17.08
N SER A 169 5.94 -12.22 17.04
CA SER A 169 5.25 -13.43 17.49
C SER A 169 5.45 -14.57 16.48
N PHE A 170 5.20 -15.81 16.92
CA PHE A 170 5.29 -16.96 16.03
C PHE A 170 4.30 -16.87 14.85
N ASP A 171 3.08 -16.38 15.09
CA ASP A 171 2.09 -16.19 14.02
C ASP A 171 2.52 -15.12 13.00
N GLN A 172 3.17 -14.03 13.46
CA GLN A 172 3.77 -13.03 12.58
C GLN A 172 4.91 -13.63 11.73
N ILE A 173 5.77 -14.48 12.31
CA ILE A 173 6.82 -15.19 11.57
C ILE A 173 6.23 -16.09 10.49
N LYS A 174 5.20 -16.90 10.82
CA LYS A 174 4.50 -17.74 9.84
C LYS A 174 3.91 -16.90 8.69
N TYR A 175 3.30 -15.76 9.02
CA TYR A 175 2.75 -14.84 8.04
C TYR A 175 3.83 -14.27 7.11
N ILE A 176 4.96 -13.80 7.65
CA ILE A 176 6.07 -13.24 6.87
C ILE A 176 6.68 -14.29 5.96
N LEU A 177 6.94 -15.50 6.48
CA LEU A 177 7.45 -16.62 5.68
C LEU A 177 6.54 -16.85 4.46
N ARG A 178 5.22 -16.86 4.67
CA ARG A 178 4.23 -17.13 3.61
C ARG A 178 3.88 -15.93 2.72
N SER A 179 4.28 -14.70 3.07
CA SER A 179 3.88 -13.49 2.32
C SER A 179 5.04 -12.64 1.79
N ARG A 180 6.27 -12.92 2.22
CA ARG A 180 7.48 -12.12 1.93
C ARG A 180 8.71 -12.96 1.56
N THR A 181 8.62 -14.28 1.58
CA THR A 181 9.75 -15.18 1.32
C THR A 181 9.39 -16.28 0.34
N ALA A 182 10.39 -17.05 -0.12
CA ALA A 182 10.17 -18.14 -1.08
C ALA A 182 9.28 -19.27 -0.53
N ILE A 183 9.10 -19.36 0.79
CA ILE A 183 8.16 -20.29 1.44
C ILE A 183 6.71 -19.99 1.02
N GLY A 184 6.39 -18.71 0.82
CA GLY A 184 5.10 -18.22 0.35
C GLY A 184 4.85 -18.44 -1.14
N ASN A 185 5.11 -19.65 -1.64
CA ASN A 185 5.10 -19.93 -3.08
C ASN A 185 3.78 -19.50 -3.75
N THR A 186 3.84 -18.50 -4.62
CA THR A 186 2.68 -17.97 -5.36
C THR A 186 2.27 -18.88 -6.51
N ASP A 187 3.18 -19.70 -7.06
CA ASP A 187 2.88 -20.63 -8.16
C ASP A 187 1.71 -21.57 -7.82
N TYR A 188 1.51 -21.86 -6.52
CA TYR A 188 0.37 -22.60 -6.00
C TYR A 188 -0.99 -22.05 -6.45
N LEU A 189 -1.10 -20.73 -6.64
CA LEU A 189 -2.33 -20.08 -7.07
C LEU A 189 -2.76 -20.47 -8.48
N TRP A 190 -1.83 -20.87 -9.33
CA TRP A 190 -2.09 -21.15 -10.75
C TRP A 190 -1.79 -22.57 -11.19
N PHE A 191 -0.83 -23.23 -10.52
CA PHE A 191 -0.31 -24.53 -10.94
C PHE A 191 -0.54 -25.66 -9.92
N GLY A 192 -1.05 -25.34 -8.73
CA GLY A 192 -1.30 -26.31 -7.66
C GLY A 192 -0.08 -26.59 -6.78
N ASP A 193 -0.18 -27.63 -5.94
CA ASP A 193 0.77 -27.86 -4.84
C ASP A 193 2.18 -28.21 -5.30
N SER A 194 3.16 -27.52 -4.73
CA SER A 194 4.56 -27.93 -4.74
C SER A 194 4.87 -28.65 -3.42
N LYS A 195 5.49 -29.82 -3.50
CA LYS A 195 5.74 -30.70 -2.35
C LYS A 195 7.08 -30.37 -1.68
N ILE A 196 7.17 -29.20 -1.06
CA ILE A 196 8.24 -28.89 -0.11
C ILE A 196 7.64 -28.88 1.30
N LYS A 197 8.16 -29.75 2.16
CA LYS A 197 7.82 -29.76 3.59
C LYS A 197 8.64 -28.70 4.30
N VAL A 198 8.00 -27.79 5.01
CA VAL A 198 8.70 -26.71 5.73
C VAL A 198 8.38 -26.84 7.21
N THR A 199 9.38 -27.13 8.03
CA THR A 199 9.25 -27.18 9.50
C THR A 199 9.90 -25.94 10.09
N VAL A 200 9.17 -25.22 10.93
CA VAL A 200 9.65 -24.01 11.60
C VAL A 200 9.70 -24.25 13.10
N GLN A 201 10.87 -24.04 13.69
CA GLN A 201 11.13 -23.98 15.12
C GLN A 201 11.42 -22.52 15.48
N PHE A 202 10.67 -21.96 16.42
CA PHE A 202 10.79 -20.58 16.85
C PHE A 202 10.91 -20.52 18.37
N ILE A 203 11.96 -19.88 18.87
CA ILE A 203 12.15 -19.59 20.29
C ILE A 203 11.82 -18.10 20.47
N ASP A 204 10.77 -17.81 21.22
CA ASP A 204 10.31 -16.44 21.48
C ASP A 204 11.22 -15.70 22.48
N GLN A 205 10.93 -14.42 22.74
CA GLN A 205 11.70 -13.61 23.69
C GLN A 205 11.60 -14.08 25.15
N ASN A 206 10.58 -14.87 25.48
CA ASN A 206 10.35 -15.44 26.80
C ASN A 206 11.00 -16.83 26.95
N GLY A 207 11.57 -17.38 25.86
CA GLY A 207 12.17 -18.71 25.82
C GLY A 207 11.18 -19.83 25.52
N ASN A 208 9.94 -19.50 25.15
CA ASN A 208 8.97 -20.50 24.72
C ASN A 208 9.33 -21.01 23.33
N GLU A 209 9.30 -22.33 23.19
CA GLU A 209 9.59 -23.01 21.95
C GLU A 209 8.29 -23.37 21.22
N HIS A 210 8.23 -23.01 19.94
CA HIS A 210 7.13 -23.33 19.04
C HIS A 210 7.68 -24.14 17.86
N ILE A 211 7.03 -25.26 17.54
CA ILE A 211 7.41 -26.10 16.39
C ILE A 211 6.16 -26.41 15.59
N GLU A 212 6.14 -26.02 14.31
CA GLU A 212 5.00 -26.25 13.42
C GLU A 212 5.45 -26.50 11.98
N GLU A 213 4.67 -27.30 11.24
CA GLU A 213 4.81 -27.39 9.79
C GLU A 213 4.11 -26.20 9.13
N VAL A 214 4.85 -25.38 8.39
CA VAL A 214 4.33 -24.22 7.68
C VAL A 214 4.03 -24.61 6.23
N PRO A 215 2.84 -24.29 5.70
CA PRO A 215 2.53 -24.60 4.31
C PRO A 215 3.45 -23.88 3.31
N PHE A 216 4.00 -24.64 2.34
CA PHE A 216 4.75 -24.09 1.20
C PHE A 216 3.83 -23.49 0.13
N LYS A 217 3.05 -22.49 0.54
CA LYS A 217 2.11 -21.76 -0.32
C LYS A 217 1.92 -20.34 0.19
N TYR A 218 1.69 -19.43 -0.74
CA TYR A 218 1.40 -18.03 -0.43
C TYR A 218 0.25 -17.90 0.59
N PHE A 219 0.36 -16.94 1.50
CA PHE A 219 -0.74 -16.55 2.40
C PHE A 219 -1.80 -15.80 1.58
N TYR A 220 -2.74 -16.55 1.00
CA TYR A 220 -3.79 -15.99 0.16
C TYR A 220 -5.09 -15.87 0.94
N LEU A 221 -5.36 -14.68 1.47
CA LEU A 221 -6.47 -14.41 2.39
C LEU A 221 -7.81 -15.04 1.99
N PRO A 222 -8.30 -14.98 0.73
CA PRO A 222 -9.56 -15.62 0.35
C PRO A 222 -9.62 -17.15 0.53
N LYS A 223 -8.45 -17.83 0.60
CA LYS A 223 -8.32 -19.26 0.89
C LYS A 223 -8.05 -19.58 2.36
N GLU A 224 -7.63 -18.59 3.17
CA GLU A 224 -7.41 -18.76 4.61
C GLU A 224 -8.70 -18.57 5.43
N LEU A 225 -9.75 -18.01 4.80
CA LEU A 225 -11.08 -17.84 5.39
C LEU A 225 -12.05 -18.94 4.93
N GLU A 226 -13.17 -19.10 5.64
CA GLU A 226 -14.24 -19.97 5.15
C GLU A 226 -14.76 -19.49 3.78
N LYS A 227 -15.13 -20.44 2.92
CA LYS A 227 -15.63 -20.17 1.56
C LYS A 227 -16.86 -19.24 1.54
N SER A 228 -17.60 -19.16 2.65
CA SER A 228 -18.74 -18.26 2.82
C SER A 228 -18.34 -16.78 2.82
N TYR A 229 -17.14 -16.43 3.29
CA TYR A 229 -16.62 -15.07 3.42
C TYR A 229 -15.97 -14.52 2.15
N SER A 230 -15.84 -15.31 1.09
CA SER A 230 -15.25 -14.87 -0.17
C SER A 230 -16.16 -15.15 -1.37
N ILE A 231 -15.98 -14.39 -2.45
CA ILE A 231 -16.68 -14.58 -3.72
C ILE A 231 -15.78 -14.15 -4.88
N ASP A 232 -15.75 -14.97 -5.94
CA ASP A 232 -15.08 -14.59 -7.17
C ASP A 232 -15.86 -13.48 -7.89
N LEU A 233 -15.15 -12.47 -8.40
CA LEU A 233 -15.76 -11.34 -9.10
C LEU A 233 -16.51 -11.81 -10.35
N ASP A 234 -15.98 -12.77 -11.10
CA ASP A 234 -16.64 -13.28 -12.31
C ASP A 234 -17.89 -14.08 -11.95
N ASP A 235 -17.85 -14.91 -10.89
CA ASP A 235 -19.04 -15.60 -10.35
C ASP A 235 -20.13 -14.59 -9.97
N PHE A 236 -19.75 -13.47 -9.34
CA PHE A 236 -20.71 -12.41 -9.01
C PHE A 236 -21.27 -11.74 -10.27
N VAL A 237 -20.43 -11.47 -11.27
CA VAL A 237 -20.86 -10.84 -12.53
C VAL A 237 -21.83 -11.74 -13.29
N GLU A 238 -21.58 -13.05 -13.33
CA GLU A 238 -22.48 -14.02 -13.92
C GLU A 238 -23.80 -14.08 -13.15
N TYR A 239 -23.73 -14.18 -11.82
CA TYR A 239 -24.90 -14.12 -10.94
C TYR A 239 -25.74 -12.86 -11.20
N ALA A 240 -25.10 -11.69 -11.34
CA ALA A 240 -25.77 -10.41 -11.55
C ALA A 240 -26.43 -10.26 -12.93
N LYS A 241 -26.00 -11.06 -13.93
CA LYS A 241 -26.52 -11.04 -15.32
C LYS A 241 -27.50 -12.19 -15.63
N SER A 242 -27.43 -13.30 -14.90
CA SER A 242 -28.18 -14.53 -15.17
C SER A 242 -29.70 -14.43 -15.04
N ALA A 243 -30.21 -13.41 -14.36
CA ALA A 243 -31.65 -13.13 -14.24
C ALA A 243 -31.89 -11.63 -14.01
N ASP A 244 -33.15 -11.19 -14.04
CA ASP A 244 -33.55 -9.84 -13.63
C ASP A 244 -33.43 -9.69 -12.10
N ARG A 245 -32.18 -9.60 -11.64
CA ARG A 245 -31.81 -9.50 -10.23
C ARG A 245 -31.97 -8.07 -9.77
N THR A 246 -32.68 -7.90 -8.66
CA THR A 246 -32.81 -6.62 -7.97
C THR A 246 -31.46 -6.14 -7.41
N ASP A 247 -31.33 -4.83 -7.17
CA ASP A 247 -30.13 -4.29 -6.54
C ASP A 247 -29.96 -4.79 -5.10
N ILE A 248 -31.04 -5.17 -4.41
CA ILE A 248 -31.02 -5.76 -3.06
C ILE A 248 -30.38 -7.15 -3.09
N GLU A 249 -30.79 -8.01 -4.02
CA GLU A 249 -30.19 -9.35 -4.18
C GLU A 249 -28.68 -9.27 -4.46
N LYS A 250 -28.28 -8.34 -5.34
CA LYS A 250 -26.86 -8.09 -5.67
C LYS A 250 -26.06 -7.61 -4.45
N ARG A 251 -26.61 -6.69 -3.65
CA ARG A 251 -26.00 -6.25 -2.38
C ARG A 251 -25.86 -7.39 -1.38
N ASN A 252 -26.93 -8.16 -1.17
CA ASN A 252 -26.93 -9.29 -0.25
C ASN A 252 -25.91 -10.37 -0.65
N LYS A 253 -25.72 -10.59 -1.96
CA LYS A 253 -24.72 -11.53 -2.46
C LYS A 253 -23.28 -11.11 -2.11
N LEU A 254 -22.99 -9.80 -2.08
CA LEU A 254 -21.66 -9.24 -1.77
C LEU A 254 -21.47 -8.88 -0.29
N LYS A 255 -22.56 -8.79 0.49
CA LYS A 255 -22.53 -8.36 1.89
C LYS A 255 -21.53 -9.17 2.70
N ASN A 256 -20.62 -8.48 3.39
CA ASN A 256 -19.60 -9.05 4.27
C ASN A 256 -18.67 -10.06 3.57
N LYS A 257 -18.52 -9.99 2.24
CA LYS A 257 -17.62 -10.85 1.49
C LYS A 257 -16.40 -10.11 0.99
N ILE A 258 -15.25 -10.79 1.04
CA ILE A 258 -14.07 -10.42 0.27
C ILE A 258 -14.31 -10.83 -1.18
N ILE A 259 -14.21 -9.86 -2.07
CA ILE A 259 -14.41 -10.08 -3.50
C ILE A 259 -13.02 -10.30 -4.08
N TYR A 260 -12.78 -11.37 -4.81
CA TYR A 260 -11.46 -11.64 -5.39
C TYR A 260 -11.52 -11.93 -6.88
N LYS A 261 -10.39 -11.80 -7.55
CA LYS A 261 -10.22 -12.16 -8.96
C LYS A 261 -8.80 -12.63 -9.19
N ILE A 262 -8.65 -13.74 -9.88
CA ILE A 262 -7.36 -14.22 -10.40
C ILE A 262 -7.40 -14.05 -11.91
N GLY A 263 -6.32 -13.53 -12.49
CA GLY A 263 -6.25 -13.31 -13.93
C GLY A 263 -4.83 -13.22 -14.44
N LYS A 264 -4.70 -12.82 -15.71
CA LYS A 264 -3.42 -12.67 -16.39
C LYS A 264 -3.50 -11.61 -17.49
N TYR A 265 -2.38 -10.97 -17.75
CA TYR A 265 -2.15 -10.03 -18.84
C TYR A 265 -1.07 -10.59 -19.76
N GLN A 266 -1.33 -10.57 -21.07
CA GLN A 266 -0.30 -10.78 -22.07
C GLN A 266 0.33 -9.41 -22.37
N HIS A 267 1.55 -9.17 -21.86
CA HIS A 267 2.24 -7.88 -22.06
C HIS A 267 2.95 -7.80 -23.41
N SER A 268 3.51 -8.92 -23.85
CA SER A 268 4.16 -9.11 -25.16
C SER A 268 4.12 -10.60 -25.51
N ASP A 269 4.43 -11.01 -26.74
CA ASP A 269 4.38 -12.42 -27.19
C ASP A 269 5.05 -13.41 -26.22
N ASN A 270 6.15 -13.00 -25.58
CA ASN A 270 6.93 -13.85 -24.66
C ASN A 270 6.83 -13.47 -23.17
N ARG A 271 5.88 -12.60 -22.76
CA ARG A 271 5.75 -12.18 -21.36
C ARG A 271 4.29 -12.19 -20.92
N GLU A 272 3.96 -13.17 -20.09
CA GLU A 272 2.69 -13.28 -19.37
C GLU A 272 2.89 -12.79 -17.92
N ILE A 273 2.04 -11.88 -17.47
CA ILE A 273 2.02 -11.39 -16.09
C ILE A 273 0.72 -11.87 -15.45
N LYS A 274 0.83 -12.70 -14.42
CA LYS A 274 -0.34 -13.21 -13.69
C LYS A 274 -0.65 -12.28 -12.53
N TYR A 275 -1.90 -12.25 -12.10
CA TYR A 275 -2.28 -11.50 -10.92
C TYR A 275 -3.32 -12.24 -10.09
N THR A 276 -3.32 -11.92 -8.80
CA THR A 276 -4.46 -12.09 -7.93
C THR A 276 -4.77 -10.75 -7.28
N ALA A 277 -6.05 -10.43 -7.17
CA ALA A 277 -6.52 -9.22 -6.53
C ALA A 277 -7.72 -9.53 -5.67
N PHE A 278 -7.85 -8.84 -4.55
CA PHE A 278 -9.05 -8.92 -3.74
C PHE A 278 -9.37 -7.59 -3.09
N PHE A 279 -10.66 -7.36 -2.92
CA PHE A 279 -11.25 -6.15 -2.40
C PHE A 279 -11.96 -6.45 -1.09
N ILE A 280 -11.64 -5.67 -0.09
CA ILE A 280 -12.22 -5.70 1.24
C ILE A 280 -13.30 -4.61 1.36
N PRO A 281 -14.56 -4.95 1.71
CA PRO A 281 -15.66 -4.00 1.82
C PRO A 281 -15.40 -2.80 2.73
N LYS A 282 -14.77 -3.03 3.88
CA LYS A 282 -14.56 -2.02 4.93
C LYS A 282 -13.09 -2.00 5.32
N ARG A 283 -12.47 -0.83 5.34
CA ARG A 283 -11.04 -0.69 5.69
C ARG A 283 -10.69 -1.29 7.07
N LYS A 284 -11.59 -1.13 8.05
CA LYS A 284 -11.42 -1.71 9.40
C LYS A 284 -11.22 -3.22 9.38
N LEU A 285 -11.77 -3.93 8.38
CA LEU A 285 -11.65 -5.38 8.28
C LEU A 285 -10.18 -5.83 8.12
N TRP A 286 -9.28 -5.00 7.58
CA TRP A 286 -7.84 -5.32 7.59
C TRP A 286 -7.30 -5.52 9.01
N ASN A 287 -7.68 -4.62 9.91
CA ASN A 287 -7.30 -4.65 11.32
C ASN A 287 -7.99 -5.81 12.04
N ASP A 288 -9.30 -5.98 11.82
CA ASP A 288 -10.07 -7.06 12.45
C ASP A 288 -9.51 -8.45 12.05
N LEU A 289 -9.15 -8.63 10.77
CA LEU A 289 -8.51 -9.85 10.29
C LEU A 289 -7.09 -10.00 10.85
N SER A 290 -6.31 -8.92 10.93
CA SER A 290 -4.96 -8.98 11.52
C SER A 290 -5.00 -9.43 12.98
N ILE A 291 -6.01 -8.98 13.75
CA ILE A 291 -6.26 -9.48 15.11
C ILE A 291 -6.70 -10.95 15.07
N GLN A 292 -7.63 -11.32 14.19
CA GLN A 292 -8.13 -12.69 14.05
C GLN A 292 -7.01 -13.70 13.76
N PHE A 293 -6.00 -13.31 12.98
CA PHE A 293 -4.82 -14.14 12.69
C PHE A 293 -3.67 -13.96 13.69
N ASN A 294 -3.93 -13.35 14.86
CA ASN A 294 -2.96 -13.09 15.92
C ASN A 294 -1.70 -12.31 15.46
N LEU A 295 -1.85 -11.46 14.45
CA LEU A 295 -0.75 -10.63 13.93
C LEU A 295 -0.56 -9.35 14.74
N CYS A 296 -1.56 -8.95 15.52
CA CYS A 296 -1.51 -7.80 16.42
C CYS A 296 -2.63 -7.88 17.46
N THR A 297 -2.53 -7.06 18.51
CA THR A 297 -3.64 -6.77 19.44
C THR A 297 -4.31 -5.44 19.10
N GLU A 298 -5.48 -5.17 19.67
CA GLU A 298 -6.12 -3.85 19.57
C GLU A 298 -5.26 -2.71 20.15
N GLU A 299 -4.43 -3.02 21.16
CA GLU A 299 -3.50 -2.05 21.75
C GLU A 299 -2.36 -1.73 20.79
N ASN A 300 -1.81 -2.75 20.11
CA ASN A 300 -0.77 -2.54 19.10
C ASN A 300 -1.23 -1.63 17.96
N LEU A 301 -2.49 -1.73 17.54
CA LEU A 301 -3.05 -0.87 16.48
C LEU A 301 -3.21 0.60 16.90
N LYS A 302 -3.14 0.91 18.19
CA LYS A 302 -3.17 2.28 18.73
C LYS A 302 -1.77 2.84 19.01
N ASP A 303 -0.74 2.00 18.95
CA ASP A 303 0.65 2.37 19.17
C ASP A 303 1.36 2.66 17.84
N GLU A 304 1.53 3.95 17.53
CA GLU A 304 2.21 4.40 16.31
C GLU A 304 3.66 3.88 16.22
N LYS A 305 4.39 3.83 17.34
CA LYS A 305 5.78 3.32 17.34
C LYS A 305 5.83 1.83 17.06
N TRP A 306 4.83 1.09 17.53
CA TRP A 306 4.73 -0.33 17.22
C TRP A 306 4.42 -0.53 15.72
N LEU A 307 3.49 0.25 15.16
CA LEU A 307 3.16 0.19 13.73
C LEU A 307 4.34 0.54 12.83
N ASP A 308 5.15 1.53 13.18
CA ASP A 308 6.37 1.89 12.45
C ASP A 308 7.34 0.70 12.35
N ASN A 309 7.42 -0.13 13.39
CA ASN A 309 8.33 -1.26 13.45
C ASN A 309 7.74 -2.56 12.91
N PHE A 310 6.41 -2.74 12.93
CA PHE A 310 5.79 -4.06 12.72
C PHE A 310 4.62 -4.07 11.73
N SER A 311 4.25 -2.94 11.12
CA SER A 311 3.16 -2.87 10.13
C SER A 311 3.35 -3.83 8.95
N TYR A 312 4.59 -4.17 8.59
CA TYR A 312 4.89 -5.15 7.54
C TYR A 312 4.43 -6.58 7.85
N ALA A 313 4.20 -6.89 9.12
CA ALA A 313 3.71 -8.17 9.62
C ALA A 313 2.18 -8.23 9.71
N LEU A 314 1.47 -7.20 9.24
CA LEU A 314 0.01 -7.13 9.22
C LEU A 314 -0.57 -7.36 7.83
N LEU A 315 -1.86 -7.70 7.78
CA LEU A 315 -2.63 -7.68 6.55
C LEU A 315 -2.92 -6.22 6.16
N ASN A 316 -2.48 -5.83 4.97
CA ASN A 316 -2.67 -4.48 4.46
C ASN A 316 -3.07 -4.49 3.00
N GLU A 317 -3.64 -3.38 2.55
CA GLU A 317 -3.85 -3.10 1.14
C GLU A 317 -2.51 -2.85 0.41
N GLY A 318 -2.57 -2.89 -0.92
CA GLY A 318 -1.46 -2.41 -1.74
C GLY A 318 -1.28 -3.20 -3.01
N ILE A 319 -0.28 -2.77 -3.78
CA ILE A 319 0.13 -3.44 -5.00
C ILE A 319 1.50 -4.04 -4.73
N TYR A 320 1.60 -5.36 -4.88
CA TYR A 320 2.79 -6.13 -4.57
C TYR A 320 3.21 -6.98 -5.76
N THR A 321 4.44 -7.44 -5.73
CA THR A 321 5.01 -8.30 -6.77
C THR A 321 5.60 -9.58 -6.23
N SER A 322 5.68 -10.56 -7.10
CA SER A 322 6.31 -11.86 -6.92
C SER A 322 7.08 -12.23 -8.18
N VAL A 323 8.18 -12.96 -8.00
CA VAL A 323 9.05 -13.42 -9.08
C VAL A 323 9.35 -14.91 -8.90
N LYS A 324 9.07 -15.71 -9.93
CA LYS A 324 9.38 -17.15 -9.97
C LYS A 324 8.83 -17.90 -8.74
N GLY A 325 7.62 -17.51 -8.32
CA GLY A 325 6.95 -18.08 -7.15
C GLY A 325 7.24 -17.37 -5.82
N MET A 326 8.23 -16.48 -5.75
CA MET A 326 8.62 -15.82 -4.50
C MET A 326 7.96 -14.43 -4.36
N PRO A 327 7.05 -14.23 -3.39
CA PRO A 327 6.53 -12.92 -3.06
C PRO A 327 7.65 -12.05 -2.50
N THR A 328 7.68 -10.78 -2.92
CA THR A 328 8.81 -9.89 -2.60
C THR A 328 8.53 -8.96 -1.42
N GLY A 329 7.26 -8.72 -1.11
CA GLY A 329 6.87 -7.79 -0.05
C GLY A 329 7.01 -6.32 -0.40
N ILE A 330 7.60 -5.99 -1.54
CA ILE A 330 7.81 -4.61 -1.99
C ILE A 330 6.47 -4.05 -2.50
N LYS A 331 6.06 -2.92 -1.93
CA LYS A 331 4.84 -2.20 -2.32
C LYS A 331 5.15 -1.26 -3.49
N ILE A 332 4.25 -1.22 -4.46
CA ILE A 332 4.23 -0.26 -5.56
C ILE A 332 3.14 0.76 -5.25
N ASP A 333 3.43 2.05 -5.48
CA ASP A 333 2.40 3.08 -5.34
C ASP A 333 1.24 2.84 -6.29
N HIS A 334 0.03 3.16 -5.84
CA HIS A 334 -1.13 3.08 -6.71
C HIS A 334 -1.12 4.20 -7.78
N PRO A 335 -1.71 3.94 -8.96
CA PRO A 335 -1.93 4.99 -9.95
C PRO A 335 -3.01 5.98 -9.47
N THR A 336 -3.00 7.19 -10.03
CA THR A 336 -4.10 8.15 -9.85
C THR A 336 -5.35 7.66 -10.59
N THR A 337 -6.50 7.70 -9.90
CA THR A 337 -7.82 7.27 -10.39
C THR A 337 -8.93 8.07 -9.73
N GLY A 338 -10.08 8.27 -10.39
CA GLY A 338 -11.20 9.07 -9.84
C GLY A 338 -11.83 8.56 -8.53
N TYR A 339 -11.61 7.30 -8.19
CA TYR A 339 -12.11 6.66 -6.95
C TYR A 339 -10.95 6.36 -5.98
N ALA A 340 -9.98 7.26 -5.86
CA ALA A 340 -8.73 7.01 -5.13
C ALA A 340 -8.94 6.53 -3.68
N GLY A 341 -10.03 6.94 -3.03
CA GLY A 341 -10.40 6.48 -1.69
C GLY A 341 -10.64 4.97 -1.57
N TYR A 342 -10.82 4.22 -2.65
CA TYR A 342 -10.97 2.77 -2.58
C TYR A 342 -9.64 1.99 -2.72
N TRP A 343 -8.51 2.66 -2.94
CA TRP A 343 -7.21 1.98 -2.94
C TRP A 343 -6.87 1.34 -1.59
N SER A 344 -7.31 1.96 -0.50
CA SER A 344 -7.27 1.42 0.88
C SER A 344 -7.99 0.08 1.07
N ASN A 345 -8.80 -0.33 0.09
CA ASN A 345 -9.64 -1.52 0.18
C ASN A 345 -9.13 -2.66 -0.70
N ILE A 346 -8.15 -2.42 -1.57
CA ILE A 346 -7.72 -3.40 -2.56
C ILE A 346 -6.30 -3.88 -2.31
N PHE A 347 -6.13 -5.19 -2.38
CA PHE A 347 -4.83 -5.83 -2.49
C PHE A 347 -4.67 -6.41 -3.89
N ILE A 348 -3.49 -6.22 -4.47
CA ILE A 348 -3.10 -6.77 -5.77
C ILE A 348 -1.71 -7.38 -5.62
N LEU A 349 -1.53 -8.60 -6.13
CA LEU A 349 -0.23 -9.25 -6.27
C LEU A 349 -0.03 -9.67 -7.72
N PHE A 350 1.07 -9.20 -8.32
CA PHE A 350 1.52 -9.64 -9.64
C PHE A 350 2.59 -10.71 -9.52
N GLU A 351 2.48 -11.79 -10.30
CA GLU A 351 3.55 -12.76 -10.54
C GLU A 351 4.12 -12.53 -11.93
N ASP A 352 5.41 -12.22 -11.98
CA ASP A 352 6.12 -11.91 -13.22
C ASP A 352 7.52 -12.52 -13.20
N LYS A 353 7.70 -13.58 -14.01
CA LYS A 353 8.99 -14.29 -14.12
C LYS A 353 10.09 -13.45 -14.77
N ALA A 354 9.74 -12.40 -15.50
CA ALA A 354 10.68 -11.50 -16.16
C ALA A 354 11.03 -10.28 -15.30
N LEU A 355 10.44 -10.15 -14.11
CA LEU A 355 10.77 -9.09 -13.16
C LEU A 355 12.22 -9.24 -12.69
N LYS A 356 13.00 -8.17 -12.87
CA LYS A 356 14.38 -8.07 -12.39
C LYS A 356 14.46 -6.95 -11.38
N PHE A 357 14.94 -7.28 -10.19
CA PHE A 357 15.21 -6.31 -9.13
C PHE A 357 16.57 -5.64 -9.35
N ASP A 358 16.71 -4.41 -8.84
CA ASP A 358 18.02 -3.85 -8.54
C ASP A 358 18.69 -4.61 -7.38
N ILE A 359 19.96 -4.30 -7.09
CA ILE A 359 20.66 -4.93 -5.96
C ILE A 359 19.83 -4.74 -4.69
N GLY A 360 19.67 -5.80 -3.89
CA GLY A 360 19.02 -5.74 -2.57
C GLY A 360 17.49 -5.64 -2.52
N ARG A 361 16.77 -5.77 -3.65
CA ARG A 361 15.28 -5.81 -3.66
C ARG A 361 14.64 -4.54 -3.05
N LYS A 362 15.33 -3.41 -3.15
CA LYS A 362 14.97 -2.12 -2.51
C LYS A 362 13.61 -1.56 -2.95
N SER A 363 13.36 -1.61 -4.26
CA SER A 363 12.20 -0.95 -4.87
C SER A 363 12.01 -1.39 -6.31
N ILE A 364 10.84 -1.08 -6.87
CA ILE A 364 10.54 -1.25 -8.29
C ILE A 364 10.35 0.15 -8.87
N HIS A 365 11.20 0.54 -9.82
CA HIS A 365 11.19 1.87 -10.41
C HIS A 365 11.07 1.85 -11.93
N GLY A 366 10.86 3.04 -12.49
CA GLY A 366 10.88 3.29 -13.94
C GLY A 366 9.80 2.51 -14.70
N MET A 367 10.21 1.90 -15.81
CA MET A 367 9.31 1.25 -16.75
C MET A 367 8.54 0.07 -16.14
N GLN A 368 9.19 -0.72 -15.28
CA GLN A 368 8.55 -1.86 -14.61
C GLN A 368 7.41 -1.40 -13.70
N ALA A 369 7.65 -0.39 -12.86
CA ALA A 369 6.62 0.17 -12.00
C ALA A 369 5.44 0.73 -12.81
N ARG A 370 5.72 1.36 -13.97
CA ARG A 370 4.67 1.89 -14.85
C ARG A 370 3.75 0.79 -15.38
N ILE A 371 4.30 -0.36 -15.78
CA ILE A 371 3.51 -1.52 -16.26
C ILE A 371 2.54 -1.99 -15.19
N TYR A 372 3.03 -2.18 -13.96
CA TYR A 372 2.16 -2.64 -12.87
C TYR A 372 1.13 -1.59 -12.48
N LYS A 373 1.48 -0.29 -12.47
CA LYS A 373 0.53 0.81 -12.24
C LYS A 373 -0.59 0.82 -13.27
N GLU A 374 -0.29 0.58 -14.54
CA GLU A 374 -1.29 0.49 -15.62
C GLU A 374 -2.25 -0.69 -15.39
N TYR A 375 -1.73 -1.91 -15.19
CA TYR A 375 -2.58 -3.07 -14.94
C TYR A 375 -3.35 -2.99 -13.61
N SER A 376 -2.77 -2.38 -12.58
CA SER A 376 -3.49 -2.12 -11.33
C SER A 376 -4.68 -1.20 -11.56
N ARG A 377 -4.55 -0.15 -12.39
CA ARG A 377 -5.68 0.73 -12.74
C ARG A 377 -6.80 -0.06 -13.39
N ASP A 378 -6.48 -0.94 -14.33
CA ASP A 378 -7.47 -1.75 -15.04
C ASP A 378 -8.17 -2.74 -14.11
N ILE A 379 -7.42 -3.46 -13.28
CA ILE A 379 -7.98 -4.35 -12.25
C ILE A 379 -8.89 -3.54 -11.33
N PHE A 380 -8.40 -2.42 -10.79
CA PHE A 380 -9.16 -1.58 -9.88
C PHE A 380 -10.49 -1.10 -10.49
N ASN A 381 -10.48 -0.63 -11.74
CA ASN A 381 -11.67 -0.21 -12.45
C ASN A 381 -12.68 -1.35 -12.66
N GLN A 382 -12.21 -2.59 -12.89
CA GLN A 382 -13.09 -3.76 -12.98
C GLN A 382 -13.82 -4.02 -11.66
N PHE A 383 -13.10 -3.96 -10.53
CA PHE A 383 -13.70 -4.07 -9.20
C PHE A 383 -14.73 -2.96 -8.96
N LEU A 384 -14.36 -1.69 -9.20
CA LEU A 384 -15.22 -0.55 -8.93
C LEU A 384 -16.52 -0.52 -9.74
N LYS A 385 -16.50 -1.04 -10.97
CA LYS A 385 -17.69 -1.17 -11.83
C LYS A 385 -18.85 -1.88 -11.13
N TYR A 386 -18.54 -2.84 -10.27
CA TYR A 386 -19.53 -3.65 -9.55
C TYR A 386 -19.62 -3.25 -8.07
N ILE A 387 -18.52 -2.86 -7.45
CA ILE A 387 -18.43 -2.68 -6.00
C ILE A 387 -18.97 -1.34 -5.52
N THR A 388 -18.71 -0.25 -6.24
CA THR A 388 -19.18 1.09 -5.84
C THR A 388 -20.69 1.22 -5.78
N LYS A 389 -21.43 0.31 -6.44
CA LYS A 389 -22.90 0.29 -6.42
C LYS A 389 -23.47 -0.58 -5.28
N TYR A 390 -22.74 -1.60 -4.84
CA TYR A 390 -23.31 -2.68 -4.01
C TYR A 390 -22.58 -2.92 -2.68
N VAL A 391 -21.36 -2.40 -2.51
CA VAL A 391 -20.53 -2.59 -1.30
C VAL A 391 -20.34 -1.29 -0.52
N SER A 392 -20.44 -0.14 -1.20
CA SER A 392 -20.36 1.22 -0.64
C SER A 392 -21.59 1.63 0.18
N GLY A 393 -22.69 0.88 0.07
CA GLY A 393 -23.77 1.02 0.99
C GLY A 393 -23.35 0.34 2.28
N GLU A 394 -23.30 1.09 3.38
CA GLU A 394 -23.88 0.55 4.60
C GLU A 394 -25.09 -0.28 4.17
N VAL A 395 -25.12 -1.55 4.58
CA VAL A 395 -26.42 -2.09 4.89
C VAL A 395 -26.91 -1.12 5.93
N ARG A 396 -27.80 -0.21 5.52
CA ARG A 396 -28.88 0.18 6.39
C ARG A 396 -29.44 -1.15 6.86
N VAL A 397 -28.90 -1.64 7.98
CA VAL A 397 -29.76 -2.25 8.97
C VAL A 397 -30.87 -1.23 9.05
N ASP A 398 -32.11 -1.66 8.87
CA ASP A 398 -33.21 -0.80 9.24
C ASP A 398 -32.96 -0.34 10.70
N THR A 399 -32.25 0.76 10.92
CA THR A 399 -32.96 1.92 11.40
C THR A 399 -33.98 2.12 10.31
N GLN A 400 -35.19 1.58 10.55
CA GLN A 400 -36.39 2.16 9.96
C GLN A 400 -36.08 3.64 9.81
N TRP A 401 -36.10 4.16 8.58
CA TRP A 401 -35.99 5.59 8.39
C TRP A 401 -37.08 6.17 9.27
N ASP A 402 -36.69 6.62 10.45
CA ASP A 402 -37.60 7.10 11.45
C ASP A 402 -37.79 8.54 11.06
N ARG A 403 -38.80 8.71 10.22
CA ARG A 403 -39.28 10.00 9.78
C ARG A 403 -39.34 10.94 10.98
N ASP A 404 -39.86 10.46 12.10
CA ASP A 404 -40.12 11.28 13.28
C ASP A 404 -38.81 11.64 14.00
N GLN A 405 -37.78 10.77 13.99
CA GLN A 405 -36.42 11.13 14.42
C GLN A 405 -35.77 12.19 13.52
N VAL A 406 -35.89 12.06 12.20
CA VAL A 406 -35.34 13.05 11.25
C VAL A 406 -36.03 14.40 11.41
N PHE A 407 -37.36 14.41 11.57
CA PHE A 407 -38.09 15.65 11.84
C PHE A 407 -37.76 16.21 13.22
N ALA A 408 -37.54 15.38 14.25
CA ALA A 408 -37.07 15.86 15.56
C ALA A 408 -35.70 16.56 15.46
N GLU A 409 -34.77 16.02 14.67
CA GLU A 409 -33.48 16.69 14.40
C GLU A 409 -33.66 18.01 13.64
N ILE A 410 -34.55 18.05 12.65
CA ILE A 410 -34.90 19.27 11.90
C ILE A 410 -35.53 20.32 12.84
N ASP A 411 -36.38 19.91 13.77
CA ASP A 411 -37.03 20.80 14.73
C ASP A 411 -36.01 21.45 15.67
N THR A 412 -34.90 20.78 15.99
CA THR A 412 -33.79 21.39 16.75
C THR A 412 -32.95 22.39 15.95
N MET A 413 -33.11 22.45 14.63
CA MET A 413 -32.36 23.40 13.79
C MET A 413 -32.91 24.81 13.98
N LEU A 414 -31.99 25.78 14.02
CA LEU A 414 -32.33 27.21 14.05
C LEU A 414 -33.08 27.60 12.77
N ASP A 415 -34.14 28.37 12.95
CA ASP A 415 -34.89 28.96 11.84
C ASP A 415 -34.06 30.05 11.15
N LEU A 416 -34.20 30.14 9.84
CA LEU A 416 -33.51 31.10 8.99
C LEU A 416 -34.11 32.51 9.09
N ASN A 417 -35.44 32.60 9.13
CA ASN A 417 -36.20 33.85 9.24
C ASN A 417 -35.82 34.96 8.24
N ALA A 418 -35.48 34.59 7.00
CA ALA A 418 -35.15 35.54 5.93
C ALA A 418 -36.37 35.92 5.09
N GLU A 419 -36.63 37.22 4.92
CA GLU A 419 -37.76 37.72 4.12
C GLU A 419 -37.57 37.37 2.63
N GLY A 420 -38.63 36.83 2.02
CA GLY A 420 -38.64 36.42 0.60
C GLY A 420 -37.97 35.07 0.31
N ILE A 421 -37.61 34.29 1.35
CA ILE A 421 -37.02 32.95 1.25
C ILE A 421 -37.98 31.92 1.88
N LYS A 422 -38.23 30.82 1.17
CA LYS A 422 -39.10 29.71 1.59
C LYS A 422 -38.37 28.64 2.38
N LEU A 423 -37.05 28.54 2.25
CA LEU A 423 -36.27 27.64 3.10
C LEU A 423 -36.34 28.10 4.57
N GLN A 424 -36.96 27.28 5.42
CA GLN A 424 -37.26 27.68 6.80
C GLN A 424 -36.09 27.53 7.76
N LYS A 425 -35.20 26.55 7.54
CA LYS A 425 -34.10 26.21 8.44
C LYS A 425 -32.77 26.71 7.91
N ASN A 426 -31.87 27.05 8.83
CA ASN A 426 -30.48 27.37 8.54
C ASN A 426 -29.78 26.19 7.82
N PRO A 427 -28.88 26.44 6.84
CA PRO A 427 -28.22 25.38 6.07
C PRO A 427 -27.31 24.42 6.88
N LYS A 428 -26.99 24.68 8.17
CA LYS A 428 -26.28 23.77 9.12
C LYS A 428 -25.17 22.93 8.46
N ASP A 429 -24.18 23.62 7.90
CA ASP A 429 -23.01 23.02 7.24
C ASP A 429 -23.29 22.19 5.97
N GLN A 430 -24.48 22.28 5.37
CA GLN A 430 -24.84 21.58 4.13
C GLN A 430 -24.71 22.47 2.89
N GLU A 431 -23.81 22.09 1.97
CA GLU A 431 -23.56 22.80 0.70
C GLU A 431 -24.81 22.88 -0.18
N ALA A 432 -25.59 21.80 -0.26
CA ALA A 432 -26.83 21.77 -1.04
C ALA A 432 -27.86 22.80 -0.56
N SER A 433 -27.94 23.04 0.75
CA SER A 433 -28.83 24.03 1.34
C SER A 433 -28.35 25.47 1.05
N VAL A 434 -27.02 25.70 1.02
CA VAL A 434 -26.44 26.99 0.57
C VAL A 434 -26.73 27.23 -0.91
N ALA A 435 -26.58 26.22 -1.76
CA ALA A 435 -26.93 26.31 -3.18
C ALA A 435 -28.43 26.61 -3.36
N ALA A 436 -29.31 25.95 -2.60
CA ALA A 436 -30.75 26.21 -2.64
C ALA A 436 -31.08 27.67 -2.30
N LEU A 437 -30.47 28.22 -1.24
CA LEU A 437 -30.63 29.63 -0.87
C LEU A 437 -30.16 30.59 -1.96
N PHE A 438 -29.04 30.28 -2.60
CA PHE A 438 -28.51 31.08 -3.70
C PHE A 438 -29.47 31.09 -4.91
N PHE A 439 -29.98 29.92 -5.32
CA PHE A 439 -30.97 29.84 -6.39
C PHE A 439 -32.29 30.52 -6.04
N GLU A 440 -32.70 30.47 -4.77
CA GLU A 440 -33.90 31.18 -4.32
C GLU A 440 -33.71 32.69 -4.35
N CYS A 441 -32.52 33.18 -3.98
CA CYS A 441 -32.16 34.60 -4.13
C CYS A 441 -32.10 35.06 -5.60
N ILE A 442 -31.75 34.18 -6.52
CA ILE A 442 -31.87 34.46 -7.96
C ILE A 442 -33.36 34.52 -8.35
N GLY A 443 -34.14 33.51 -7.94
CA GLY A 443 -35.55 33.39 -8.27
C GLY A 443 -36.44 34.51 -7.73
N ASN A 444 -36.09 35.09 -6.58
CA ASN A 444 -36.80 36.22 -5.98
C ASN A 444 -36.23 37.60 -6.36
N GLY A 445 -35.19 37.63 -7.20
CA GLY A 445 -34.60 38.86 -7.72
C GLY A 445 -33.60 39.57 -6.80
N LYS A 446 -33.26 39.02 -5.62
CA LYS A 446 -32.18 39.54 -4.77
C LYS A 446 -30.79 39.47 -5.44
N ILE A 447 -30.59 38.46 -6.31
CA ILE A 447 -29.40 38.30 -7.17
C ILE A 447 -29.88 38.25 -8.62
N SER A 448 -29.87 39.39 -9.32
CA SER A 448 -30.48 39.53 -10.64
C SER A 448 -29.49 39.45 -11.81
N GLU A 449 -28.20 39.68 -11.57
CA GLU A 449 -27.17 39.78 -12.61
C GLU A 449 -26.55 38.43 -13.02
N ILE A 450 -26.83 37.37 -12.27
CA ILE A 450 -26.31 36.02 -12.50
C ILE A 450 -27.39 35.15 -13.15
N ILE A 451 -27.06 34.56 -14.30
CA ILE A 451 -27.92 33.63 -15.03
C ILE A 451 -27.30 32.23 -14.98
N PRO A 452 -27.82 31.32 -14.15
CA PRO A 452 -27.38 29.92 -14.11
C PRO A 452 -27.56 29.23 -15.47
N LEU A 453 -26.56 28.47 -15.92
CA LEU A 453 -26.64 27.67 -17.15
C LEU A 453 -26.87 26.19 -16.83
N THR A 454 -26.05 25.61 -15.97
CA THR A 454 -26.15 24.20 -15.58
C THR A 454 -25.37 23.90 -14.29
N SER A 455 -25.92 22.99 -13.46
CA SER A 455 -25.27 22.45 -12.26
C SER A 455 -24.41 21.23 -12.61
N GLY A 456 -23.17 21.18 -12.12
CA GLY A 456 -22.15 20.21 -12.50
C GLY A 456 -22.10 18.93 -11.66
N TYR A 457 -23.21 18.19 -11.48
CA TYR A 457 -23.26 16.96 -10.64
C TYR A 457 -22.24 15.85 -11.04
N ARG A 458 -21.57 15.96 -12.19
CA ARG A 458 -20.46 15.08 -12.64
C ARG A 458 -19.25 15.86 -13.20
N ASN A 459 -19.23 17.18 -13.06
CA ASN A 459 -18.22 18.06 -13.63
C ASN A 459 -17.28 18.58 -12.52
N LYS A 460 -16.19 19.23 -12.92
CA LYS A 460 -15.16 19.75 -12.00
C LYS A 460 -15.69 20.81 -11.02
N TYR A 461 -16.71 21.58 -11.41
CA TYR A 461 -17.26 22.70 -10.64
C TYR A 461 -18.78 22.60 -10.44
N ASP A 462 -19.29 23.22 -9.39
CA ASP A 462 -20.69 23.05 -8.97
C ASP A 462 -21.68 23.76 -9.89
N LEU A 463 -21.35 24.98 -10.35
CA LEU A 463 -22.24 25.79 -11.18
C LEU A 463 -21.49 26.55 -12.28
N TYR A 464 -22.00 26.40 -13.51
CA TYR A 464 -21.63 27.23 -14.66
C TYR A 464 -22.74 28.26 -14.89
N ALA A 465 -22.38 29.54 -14.94
CA ALA A 465 -23.34 30.64 -15.06
C ALA A 465 -22.84 31.73 -16.03
N LYS A 466 -23.69 32.73 -16.30
CA LYS A 466 -23.33 33.97 -16.97
C LYS A 466 -23.48 35.15 -16.02
N TRP A 467 -22.56 36.08 -16.13
CA TRP A 467 -22.65 37.44 -15.59
C TRP A 467 -22.49 38.41 -16.76
N GLY A 468 -23.60 39.04 -17.17
CA GLY A 468 -23.67 39.76 -18.46
C GLY A 468 -23.26 38.86 -19.64
N HIS A 469 -22.19 39.24 -20.34
CA HIS A 469 -21.61 38.44 -21.44
C HIS A 469 -20.51 37.47 -20.99
N LYS A 470 -20.03 37.57 -19.73
CA LYS A 470 -18.95 36.73 -19.19
C LYS A 470 -19.48 35.37 -18.76
N LYS A 471 -18.77 34.29 -19.09
CA LYS A 471 -19.03 32.95 -18.53
C LYS A 471 -18.28 32.84 -17.21
N VAL A 472 -18.97 32.40 -16.17
CA VAL A 472 -18.41 32.34 -14.81
C VAL A 472 -18.60 30.97 -14.19
N ILE A 473 -17.66 30.61 -13.33
CA ILE A 473 -17.64 29.37 -12.54
C ILE A 473 -17.88 29.72 -11.08
N ILE A 474 -18.92 29.11 -10.51
CA ILE A 474 -19.37 29.32 -9.14
C ILE A 474 -19.29 27.99 -8.38
N GLU A 475 -18.76 28.06 -7.17
CA GLU A 475 -18.57 26.94 -6.26
C GLU A 475 -19.36 27.16 -4.97
N PHE A 476 -19.97 26.12 -4.41
CA PHE A 476 -20.71 26.21 -3.15
C PHE A 476 -19.92 25.54 -2.03
N LYS A 477 -19.74 26.27 -0.92
CA LYS A 477 -19.15 25.71 0.30
C LYS A 477 -19.99 26.06 1.50
N SER A 478 -20.23 25.10 2.38
CA SER A 478 -20.96 25.39 3.61
C SER A 478 -20.14 26.25 4.56
N ARG A 479 -18.81 26.02 4.60
CA ARG A 479 -17.81 26.87 5.25
C ARG A 479 -16.75 27.28 4.23
N LEU A 480 -16.41 28.57 4.16
CA LEU A 480 -15.51 29.08 3.12
C LEU A 480 -14.16 28.35 3.10
N ARG A 481 -13.54 28.11 4.28
CA ARG A 481 -12.25 27.40 4.39
C ARG A 481 -12.21 26.01 3.76
N ASN A 482 -13.36 25.35 3.55
CA ASN A 482 -13.39 24.02 2.95
C ASN A 482 -12.87 24.02 1.50
N ILE A 483 -12.87 25.19 0.82
CA ILE A 483 -12.26 25.31 -0.51
C ILE A 483 -10.75 25.11 -0.51
N LEU A 484 -10.06 25.38 0.62
CA LEU A 484 -8.61 25.20 0.74
C LEU A 484 -8.21 23.74 0.54
N LYS A 485 -9.07 22.80 0.93
CA LYS A 485 -8.83 21.37 0.70
C LYS A 485 -8.89 21.04 -0.80
N ASP A 486 -9.82 21.64 -1.53
CA ASP A 486 -9.96 21.42 -2.97
C ASP A 486 -8.78 22.01 -3.75
N PHE A 487 -8.17 23.09 -3.27
CA PHE A 487 -6.93 23.64 -3.82
C PHE A 487 -5.71 22.77 -3.51
N ASN A 488 -5.54 22.32 -2.26
CA ASN A 488 -4.41 21.45 -1.87
C ASN A 488 -4.42 20.10 -2.58
N ASP A 489 -5.61 19.55 -2.83
CA ASP A 489 -5.78 18.27 -3.53
C ASP A 489 -5.72 18.43 -5.08
N GLU A 490 -5.40 19.63 -5.60
CA GLU A 490 -5.42 20.00 -7.03
C GLU A 490 -6.73 19.65 -7.76
N ARG A 491 -7.85 19.52 -7.01
CA ARG A 491 -9.16 19.20 -7.58
C ARG A 491 -9.75 20.40 -8.32
N LYS A 492 -9.50 21.61 -7.80
CA LYS A 492 -9.99 22.88 -8.32
C LYS A 492 -8.82 23.85 -8.42
N MET A 493 -8.78 24.63 -9.49
CA MET A 493 -7.70 25.59 -9.74
C MET A 493 -8.19 26.99 -9.38
N PHE A 494 -7.35 27.74 -8.67
CA PHE A 494 -7.69 29.07 -8.16
C PHE A 494 -8.01 30.05 -9.31
N ASP A 495 -7.29 29.97 -10.43
CA ASP A 495 -7.42 30.83 -11.61
C ASP A 495 -8.60 30.47 -12.54
N GLU A 496 -9.18 29.28 -12.38
CA GLU A 496 -10.36 28.84 -13.14
C GLU A 496 -11.68 29.28 -12.48
N MET A 497 -11.68 29.53 -11.17
CA MET A 497 -12.88 29.90 -10.42
C MET A 497 -13.11 31.40 -10.41
N ASN A 498 -14.37 31.82 -10.44
CA ASN A 498 -14.72 33.24 -10.36
C ASN A 498 -15.37 33.60 -9.03
N CYS A 499 -16.16 32.70 -8.45
CA CYS A 499 -16.87 32.97 -7.21
C CYS A 499 -17.02 31.73 -6.32
N VAL A 500 -16.93 31.92 -5.01
CA VAL A 500 -17.36 30.95 -4.00
C VAL A 500 -18.57 31.52 -3.25
N VAL A 501 -19.65 30.76 -3.21
CA VAL A 501 -20.83 31.08 -2.41
C VAL A 501 -20.77 30.25 -1.14
N CYS A 502 -20.85 30.93 0.00
CA CYS A 502 -20.81 30.26 1.30
C CYS A 502 -21.90 30.76 2.25
N TRP A 503 -22.17 29.98 3.30
CA TRP A 503 -23.16 30.40 4.29
C TRP A 503 -22.73 31.67 5.02
N ASN A 504 -21.51 31.71 5.54
CA ASN A 504 -20.94 32.87 6.19
C ASN A 504 -19.41 32.85 6.13
N VAL A 505 -18.80 34.03 6.13
CA VAL A 505 -17.36 34.21 6.36
C VAL A 505 -17.13 34.40 7.87
N SER A 506 -16.26 33.59 8.46
CA SER A 506 -15.94 33.63 9.90
C SER A 506 -14.48 34.03 10.17
N GLU A 507 -14.18 34.43 11.42
CA GLU A 507 -12.81 34.69 11.87
C GLU A 507 -11.89 33.47 11.71
N GLU A 508 -12.45 32.27 11.87
CA GLU A 508 -11.74 31.01 11.64
C GLU A 508 -11.35 30.85 10.17
N ASP A 509 -12.22 31.25 9.23
CA ASP A 509 -11.89 31.23 7.80
C ASP A 509 -10.75 32.21 7.52
N GLN A 510 -10.82 33.45 8.01
CA GLN A 510 -9.75 34.44 7.85
C GLN A 510 -8.39 33.90 8.33
N THR A 511 -8.38 33.23 9.48
CA THR A 511 -7.16 32.64 10.07
C THR A 511 -6.58 31.55 9.17
N GLU A 512 -7.43 30.66 8.65
CA GLU A 512 -7.01 29.56 7.79
C GLU A 512 -6.50 30.01 6.41
N PHE A 513 -7.13 31.03 5.79
CA PHE A 513 -6.65 31.59 4.53
C PHE A 513 -5.31 32.33 4.71
N ASN A 514 -5.16 33.13 5.76
CA ASN A 514 -3.90 33.83 6.07
C ASN A 514 -2.73 32.84 6.27
N ARG A 515 -2.95 31.71 6.95
CA ARG A 515 -1.93 30.65 7.10
C ARG A 515 -1.44 30.07 5.78
N ARG A 516 -2.24 30.17 4.72
CA ARG A 516 -1.95 29.66 3.38
C ARG A 516 -1.47 30.74 2.41
N GLY A 517 -1.24 31.96 2.89
CA GLY A 517 -0.80 33.09 2.05
C GLY A 517 -1.88 33.58 1.09
N ILE A 518 -3.16 33.34 1.40
CA ILE A 518 -4.31 33.88 0.66
C ILE A 518 -4.92 34.98 1.54
N GLU A 519 -4.98 36.20 1.01
CA GLU A 519 -5.59 37.33 1.69
C GLU A 519 -7.10 37.32 1.41
N LEU A 520 -7.90 37.40 2.47
CA LEU A 520 -9.36 37.54 2.40
C LEU A 520 -9.72 38.97 2.77
N GLU A 521 -10.15 39.76 1.79
CA GLU A 521 -10.49 41.18 1.97
C GLU A 521 -12.00 41.39 1.85
N GLU A 522 -12.59 42.13 2.78
CA GLU A 522 -13.98 42.58 2.67
C GLU A 522 -14.10 43.70 1.61
N ILE A 523 -15.12 43.62 0.77
CA ILE A 523 -15.35 44.60 -0.30
C ILE A 523 -16.10 45.79 0.29
N SER A 524 -15.45 46.95 0.33
CA SER A 524 -16.09 48.22 0.71
C SER A 524 -16.88 48.80 -0.47
N THR A 525 -18.17 49.08 -0.29
CA THR A 525 -18.97 49.81 -1.29
C THR A 525 -18.73 51.32 -1.17
N HIS A 526 -17.55 51.80 -1.58
CA HIS A 526 -17.33 53.23 -1.73
C HIS A 526 -17.77 53.70 -3.12
N ALA A 527 -18.45 54.85 -3.17
CA ALA A 527 -19.05 55.41 -4.40
C ALA A 527 -18.05 55.81 -5.51
N TRP A 528 -16.77 55.50 -5.32
CA TRP A 528 -15.64 55.90 -6.18
C TRP A 528 -14.82 54.70 -6.68
N ASP A 529 -15.19 53.46 -6.33
CA ASP A 529 -14.53 52.26 -6.87
C ASP A 529 -15.01 52.01 -8.31
N GLU A 530 -14.09 52.14 -9.27
CA GLU A 530 -14.31 51.86 -10.70
C GLU A 530 -14.17 50.36 -11.04
N ASP A 531 -13.84 49.51 -10.08
CA ASP A 531 -13.67 48.07 -10.29
C ASP A 531 -15.02 47.33 -10.38
N GLU A 532 -15.27 46.66 -11.51
CA GLU A 532 -16.39 45.74 -11.68
C GLU A 532 -16.25 44.53 -10.72
N ASN A 533 -16.79 44.66 -9.51
CA ASN A 533 -16.91 43.54 -8.57
C ASN A 533 -17.94 42.51 -9.05
N PHE A 534 -17.73 41.24 -8.69
CA PHE A 534 -18.72 40.20 -8.96
C PHE A 534 -20.04 40.51 -8.21
N PRO A 535 -21.22 40.25 -8.82
CA PRO A 535 -22.51 40.66 -8.25
C PRO A 535 -22.72 40.11 -6.83
N ASN A 536 -23.15 41.01 -5.94
CA ASN A 536 -23.44 40.69 -4.53
C ASN A 536 -22.25 40.06 -3.77
N SER A 537 -21.03 40.19 -4.28
CA SER A 537 -19.83 39.75 -3.56
C SER A 537 -19.61 40.63 -2.33
N THR A 538 -19.16 39.98 -1.27
CA THR A 538 -18.95 40.57 0.06
C THR A 538 -17.48 40.60 0.43
N HIS A 539 -16.70 39.66 -0.12
CA HIS A 539 -15.27 39.57 0.08
C HIS A 539 -14.59 39.13 -1.22
N LYS A 540 -13.27 39.25 -1.27
CA LYS A 540 -12.42 38.73 -2.35
C LYS A 540 -11.24 37.97 -1.74
N LEU A 541 -10.89 36.85 -2.37
CA LEU A 541 -9.70 36.07 -2.08
C LEU A 541 -8.59 36.48 -3.05
N LEU A 542 -7.46 36.88 -2.51
CA LEU A 542 -6.28 37.34 -3.23
C LEU A 542 -5.12 36.37 -2.98
N LEU A 543 -4.54 35.88 -4.07
CA LEU A 543 -3.33 35.06 -4.04
C LEU A 543 -2.17 35.87 -4.61
N SER A 544 -1.01 35.86 -3.95
CA SER A 544 0.15 36.66 -4.35
C SER A 544 0.54 36.47 -5.83
N GLY A 545 0.55 37.56 -6.61
CA GLY A 545 0.88 37.58 -8.04
C GLY A 545 -0.17 38.28 -8.91
N TYR A 546 -0.03 38.22 -10.24
CA TYR A 546 -1.00 38.79 -11.21
C TYR A 546 -2.19 37.85 -11.51
N ILE A 547 -2.67 37.11 -10.51
CA ILE A 547 -3.80 36.18 -10.66
C ILE A 547 -5.10 36.94 -10.34
N LYS A 548 -6.16 36.67 -11.11
CA LYS A 548 -7.46 37.28 -10.87
C LYS A 548 -8.03 36.84 -9.50
N PRO A 549 -8.66 37.76 -8.74
CA PRO A 549 -9.28 37.39 -7.47
C PRO A 549 -10.43 36.41 -7.67
N ILE A 550 -10.67 35.58 -6.65
CA ILE A 550 -11.92 34.83 -6.51
C ILE A 550 -12.85 35.64 -5.61
N TYR A 551 -14.05 35.94 -6.09
CA TYR A 551 -15.05 36.66 -5.30
C TYR A 551 -15.76 35.72 -4.32
N VAL A 552 -16.23 36.26 -3.20
CA VAL A 552 -16.94 35.50 -2.18
C VAL A 552 -18.30 36.13 -1.88
N VAL A 553 -19.33 35.32 -2.00
CA VAL A 553 -20.73 35.67 -1.71
C VAL A 553 -21.08 35.05 -0.35
N ASP A 554 -21.23 35.90 0.66
CA ASP A 554 -21.69 35.52 2.00
C ASP A 554 -23.22 35.57 2.04
N MET A 555 -23.85 34.41 2.00
CA MET A 555 -25.31 34.31 1.96
C MET A 555 -25.97 34.88 3.22
N LYS A 556 -25.33 34.79 4.39
CA LYS A 556 -25.86 35.36 5.62
C LYS A 556 -25.88 36.89 5.56
N LYS A 557 -24.86 37.53 4.98
CA LYS A 557 -24.87 38.99 4.74
C LYS A 557 -25.94 39.39 3.71
N ILE A 558 -26.09 38.64 2.61
CA ILE A 558 -27.09 38.92 1.56
C ILE A 558 -28.52 38.79 2.06
N LEU A 559 -28.79 37.83 2.96
CA LEU A 559 -30.13 37.62 3.49
C LEU A 559 -30.52 38.63 4.58
N ASN A 560 -29.53 39.26 5.23
CA ASN A 560 -29.73 40.28 6.26
C ASN A 560 -29.74 41.71 5.70
N ASN A 561 -29.37 41.89 4.43
CA ASN A 561 -29.52 43.12 3.65
C ASN A 561 -30.83 43.09 2.86
#